data_AF-A0A6P2HKG9-F1
#
_entry.id   AF-A0A6P2HKG9-F1
#
_cell.length_a   1.000
_cell.length_b   1.000
_cell.length_c   1.000
_cell.angle_alpha   90.00
_cell.angle_beta   90.00
_cell.angle_gamma   90.00
#
_symmetry.space_group_name_H-M   'P 1'
#
loop_
_entity.id
_entity.type
_entity.pdbx_description
1 polymer ?
#
loop_
_entity_poly.entity_id
_entity_poly.type
_entity_poly.pdbx_seq_one_letter_code
_entity_poly.pdbx_strand_id
1 'polypeptide(L)' 'MANTVGLLHKLRRKIIMAPGHFPSGVATLKPTWLALHSVVVKWTGARQDWNSAMTWFALSYLARFHLGI' A
#
# COMPACT_ATOMS: atom_id res chain seq x y z
N MET A 1 15.30 -0.24 -9.75
CA MET A 1 14.16 0.50 -9.17
C MET A 1 13.03 -0.49 -8.88
N ALA A 2 12.67 -0.72 -7.61
CA ALA A 2 11.54 -1.58 -7.27
C ALA A 2 10.29 -0.71 -7.11
N ASN A 3 9.25 -0.97 -7.90
CA ASN A 3 7.96 -0.29 -7.79
C ASN A 3 7.15 -0.85 -6.61
N THR A 4 6.30 -0.02 -6.00
CA THR A 4 5.51 -0.36 -4.81
C THR A 4 4.64 -1.61 -5.03
N VAL A 5 4.07 -1.75 -6.22
CA VAL A 5 3.24 -2.91 -6.61
C VAL A 5 4.07 -4.20 -6.68
N GLY A 6 5.29 -4.15 -7.22
CA GLY A 6 6.18 -5.31 -7.30
C GLY A 6 6.66 -5.77 -5.92
N LEU A 7 6.89 -4.85 -5.00
CA LEU A 7 7.21 -5.17 -3.60
C LEU A 7 6.04 -5.88 -2.89
N LEU A 8 4.81 -5.39 -3.09
CA LEU A 8 3.59 -6.03 -2.56
C LEU A 8 3.38 -7.44 -3.15
N HIS A 9 3.57 -7.61 -4.46
CA HIS A 9 3.46 -8.92 -5.12
C HIS A 9 4.50 -9.93 -4.61
N LYS A 10 5.74 -9.50 -4.37
CA LYS A 10 6.79 -10.34 -3.77
C LYS A 10 6.43 -10.77 -2.35
N LEU A 11 5.93 -9.86 -1.52
CA LEU A 11 5.49 -10.16 -0.16
C LEU A 11 4.31 -11.16 -0.17
N ARG A 12 3.31 -10.94 -1.03
CA ARG A 12 2.18 -11.87 -1.20
C ARG A 12 2.65 -13.29 -1.51
N ARG A 13 3.58 -13.46 -2.47
CA ARG A 13 4.15 -14.76 -2.81
C ARG A 13 4.87 -15.40 -1.64
N LYS A 14 5.61 -14.62 -0.84
CA LYS A 14 6.32 -15.11 0.35
C LYS A 14 5.37 -15.62 1.45
N ILE A 15 4.21 -14.99 1.62
CA ILE A 15 3.20 -15.39 2.62
C ILE A 15 2.40 -16.60 2.16
N ILE A 16 2.02 -16.64 0.87
CA ILE A 16 1.26 -17.77 0.30
C ILE A 16 2.12 -19.03 0.15
N MET A 17 3.43 -18.86 -0.07
CA MET A 17 4.38 -19.98 -0.23
C MET A 17 5.05 -20.42 1.08
N ALA A 18 4.72 -19.79 2.23
CA ALA A 18 5.19 -20.28 3.52
C ALA A 18 4.53 -21.64 3.80
N PRO A 19 5.28 -22.74 4.01
CA PRO A 19 4.71 -24.07 4.19
C PRO A 19 3.92 -24.15 5.49
N GLY A 20 2.60 -24.01 5.36
CA GLY A 20 1.61 -24.12 6.41
C GLY A 20 0.24 -23.98 5.78
N HIS A 21 -0.43 -25.10 5.54
CA HIS A 21 -1.81 -25.15 5.06
C HIS A 21 -2.69 -24.34 6.03
N PHE A 22 -3.17 -23.17 5.61
CA PHE A 22 -4.15 -22.40 6.39
C PHE A 22 -5.48 -23.18 6.36
N PRO A 23 -5.93 -23.73 7.49
CA PRO A 23 -6.99 -24.75 7.50
C PRO A 23 -8.38 -24.22 7.14
N SER A 24 -8.57 -22.90 7.02
CA SER A 24 -9.79 -22.30 6.49
C SER A 24 -9.54 -20.88 5.94
N GLY A 25 -10.35 -20.45 4.96
CA GLY A 25 -10.19 -19.13 4.30
C GLY A 25 -10.31 -17.93 5.25
N VAL A 26 -10.98 -18.09 6.40
CA VAL A 26 -11.04 -17.08 7.47
C VAL A 26 -9.76 -17.02 8.32
N ALA A 27 -8.99 -18.11 8.40
CA ALA A 27 -7.70 -18.13 9.08
C ALA A 27 -6.61 -17.35 8.30
N THR A 28 -6.82 -17.08 7.01
CA THR A 28 -5.88 -16.36 6.12
C THR A 28 -5.95 -14.84 6.28
N LEU A 29 -7.03 -14.30 6.89
CA LEU A 29 -7.22 -12.86 7.09
C LEU A 29 -6.20 -12.27 8.07
N LYS A 30 -5.96 -12.96 9.20
CA LYS A 30 -5.00 -12.53 10.22
C LYS A 30 -3.55 -12.44 9.69
N PRO A 31 -3.01 -13.45 8.97
CA PRO A 31 -1.70 -13.38 8.31
C PRO A 31 -1.60 -12.26 7.28
N THR A 32 -2.65 -12.05 6.49
CA THR A 32 -2.71 -10.98 5.49
C THR A 32 -2.65 -9.60 6.15
N TRP A 33 -3.43 -9.42 7.23
CA TRP A 33 -3.40 -8.20 8.04
C TRP A 33 -2.03 -7.97 8.69
N LEU A 34 -1.43 -9.00 9.30
CA LEU A 34 -0.10 -8.90 9.92
C LEU A 34 0.97 -8.48 8.91
N ALA A 35 0.92 -9.05 7.70
CA ALA A 35 1.85 -8.71 6.63
C ALA A 35 1.69 -7.26 6.17
N LEU A 36 0.45 -6.80 5.95
CA LEU A 36 0.18 -5.42 5.58
C LEU A 36 0.62 -4.46 6.68
N HIS A 37 0.29 -4.76 7.93
CA HIS A 37 0.69 -3.98 9.09
C HIS A 37 2.21 -3.88 9.23
N SER A 38 2.94 -4.98 9.01
CA SER A 38 4.41 -4.96 9.05
C SER A 38 5.06 -4.06 8.00
N VAL A 39 4.39 -3.86 6.85
CA VAL A 39 4.83 -2.93 5.80
C VAL A 39 4.50 -1.49 6.20
N VAL A 40 3.30 -1.25 6.72
CA VAL A 40 2.84 0.09 7.15
C VAL A 40 3.68 0.62 8.31
N VAL A 41 4.03 -0.21 9.30
CA VAL A 41 4.90 0.20 10.42
C VAL A 41 6.31 0.57 9.94
N LYS A 42 6.81 -0.06 8.87
CA LYS A 42 8.10 0.27 8.24
C LYS A 42 8.01 1.44 7.27
N TRP A 43 6.82 1.99 7.03
CA TRP A 43 6.60 3.09 6.12
C TRP A 43 6.95 4.41 6.82
N THR A 44 8.25 4.65 6.98
CA THR A 44 8.82 5.89 7.52
C THR A 44 9.32 6.85 6.45
N GLY A 45 9.22 6.47 5.17
CA GLY A 45 9.60 7.33 4.06
C GLY A 45 8.68 8.54 3.95
N ALA A 46 9.24 9.74 4.13
CA ALA A 46 8.60 10.97 3.68
C ALA A 46 8.22 10.80 2.20
N ARG A 47 7.01 11.20 1.81
CA ARG A 47 6.60 11.21 0.40
C ARG A 47 7.52 12.21 -0.32
N GLN A 48 8.61 11.72 -0.91
CA GLN A 48 9.50 12.53 -1.73
C GLN A 48 8.65 13.24 -2.78
N ASP A 49 8.88 14.54 -2.93
CA ASP A 49 8.21 15.41 -3.91
C ASP A 49 6.68 15.49 -3.78
N TRP A 50 6.15 15.35 -2.56
CA TRP A 50 4.72 15.50 -2.29
C TRP A 50 4.17 16.84 -2.79
N ASN A 51 4.93 17.92 -2.68
CA ASN A 51 4.52 19.25 -3.14
C ASN A 51 4.33 19.28 -4.67
N SER A 52 5.29 18.74 -5.42
CA SER A 52 5.21 18.63 -6.89
C SER A 52 4.05 17.73 -7.32
N ALA A 53 3.86 16.59 -6.66
CA ALA A 53 2.73 15.70 -6.93
C ALA A 53 1.37 16.37 -6.65
N MET A 54 1.30 17.23 -5.62
CA MET A 54 0.07 17.91 -5.24
C MET A 54 -0.33 18.99 -6.25
N THR A 55 0.65 19.67 -6.88
CA THR A 55 0.39 20.58 -8.01
C THR A 55 -0.29 19.87 -9.17
N TRP A 56 0.18 18.68 -9.55
CA TRP A 56 -0.44 17.86 -10.60
C TRP A 56 -1.85 17.40 -10.22
N PHE A 57 -2.06 17.08 -8.95
CA PHE A 57 -3.36 16.66 -8.44
C PHE A 57 -4.36 17.83 -8.38
N ALA A 58 -3.92 19.02 -7.99
CA ALA A 58 -4.72 20.23 -8.02
C ALA A 58 -5.16 20.58 -9.44
N LEU A 59 -4.27 20.48 -10.43
CA LEU A 59 -4.60 20.72 -11.82
C LEU A 59 -5.59 19.68 -12.37
N SER A 60 -5.41 18.40 -12.03
CA SER A 60 -6.24 17.30 -12.54
C SER A 60 -7.61 17.21 -11.86
N TYR A 61 -7.72 17.68 -10.62
CA TYR A 61 -8.94 17.61 -9.81
C TYR A 61 -9.37 18.98 -9.30
N LEU A 62 -9.28 20.01 -10.14
CA LEU A 62 -9.57 21.40 -9.79
C LEU A 62 -10.93 21.54 -9.07
N ALA A 63 -11.96 20.81 -9.52
CA ALA A 63 -13.30 20.81 -8.93
C ALA A 63 -13.36 20.34 -7.46
N ARG A 64 -12.42 19.50 -7.00
CA ARG A 64 -12.35 19.03 -5.60
C ARG A 64 -11.64 20.02 -4.66
N PHE A 65 -10.88 20.96 -5.22
CA PHE A 65 -10.17 22.00 -4.47
C PHE A 65 -10.88 23.36 -4.51
N HIS A 66 -11.79 23.58 -5.47
CA HIS A 66 -12.52 24.85 -5.64
C HIS A 66 -13.89 24.90 -4.94
N LEU A 67 -14.42 23.79 -4.39
CA LEU A 67 -15.71 23.73 -3.70
C LEU A 67 -15.61 24.21 -2.23
N GLY A 68 -15.09 25.42 -2.06
CA GLY A 68 -14.97 26.13 -0.78
C GLY A 68 -15.34 27.61 -0.90
N ILE A 69 -16.22 27.94 -1.84
CA ILE A 69 -16.93 29.23 -1.95
C ILE A 69 -18.42 28.91 -2.16
#